data_AF-A0A646FX45-F1
#
_entry.id   AF-A0A646FX45-F1
#
_cell.length_a   1.000
_cell.length_b   1.000
_cell.length_c   1.000
_cell.angle_alpha   90.00
_cell.angle_beta   90.00
_cell.angle_gamma   90.00
#
_symmetry.space_group_name_H-M   'P 1'
#
loop_
_entity.id
_entity.type
_entity.pdbx_description
1 polymer ?
#
loop_
_entity_poly.entity_id
_entity_poly.type
_entity_poly.pdbx_seq_one_letter_code
_entity_poly.pdbx_strand_id
1 'polypeptide(L)'
;MPKYYDFMICGYYLYFTSHCIVEAMHVHASDRHLTESGSAKLFVMGNGDTIVKEQGVLTNKELRIIREFIKDNYQEMFLKWSEMSSNGFYRGE
;
A
#
# COMPACT_ATOMS: atom_id res chain seq x y z
N MET A 1 -4.86 -9.25 -8.12
CA MET A 1 -4.39 -8.56 -6.90
C MET A 1 -5.55 -7.77 -6.32
N PRO A 2 -6.00 -8.05 -5.08
CA PRO A 2 -7.09 -7.30 -4.46
C PRO A 2 -6.74 -5.81 -4.27
N LYS A 3 -7.63 -4.92 -4.70
CA LYS A 3 -7.46 -3.47 -4.49
C LYS A 3 -8.04 -3.06 -3.16
N TYR A 4 -7.47 -2.04 -2.53
CA TYR A 4 -8.09 -1.39 -1.37
C TYR A 4 -9.34 -0.63 -1.78
N TYR A 5 -9.30 0.06 -2.92
CA TYR A 5 -10.40 0.88 -3.46
C TYR A 5 -10.58 0.67 -4.97
N ASP A 6 -11.78 0.98 -5.48
CA ASP A 6 -12.10 0.89 -6.91
C ASP A 6 -11.73 2.16 -7.71
N PHE A 7 -11.18 3.17 -7.04
CA PHE A 7 -10.67 4.40 -7.66
C PHE A 7 -9.14 4.48 -7.55
N MET A 8 -8.56 5.43 -8.30
CA MET A 8 -7.12 5.69 -8.32
C MET A 8 -6.77 6.94 -7.51
N ILE A 9 -5.56 6.94 -6.95
CA ILE A 9 -4.94 8.10 -6.30
C ILE A 9 -3.74 8.48 -7.16
N CYS A 10 -3.71 9.71 -7.67
CA CYS A 10 -2.68 10.18 -8.60
C CYS A 10 -2.49 9.31 -9.85
N GLY A 11 -3.54 8.62 -10.32
CA GLY A 11 -3.46 7.71 -11.46
C GLY A 11 -2.98 6.28 -11.13
N TYR A 12 -2.78 5.97 -9.84
CA TYR A 12 -2.36 4.66 -9.36
C TYR A 12 -3.47 3.96 -8.57
N TYR A 13 -3.65 2.67 -8.80
CA TYR A 13 -4.44 1.83 -7.90
C TYR A 13 -3.60 1.44 -6.69
N LEU A 14 -4.22 1.45 -5.51
CA LEU A 14 -3.64 0.88 -4.30
C LEU A 14 -4.15 -0.54 -4.10
N TYR A 15 -3.23 -1.50 -3.99
CA TYR A 15 -3.57 -2.92 -3.91
C TYR A 15 -2.59 -3.69 -3.04
N PHE A 16 -2.93 -4.96 -2.79
CA PHE A 16 -2.05 -5.96 -2.19
C PHE A 16 -2.05 -7.24 -3.02
N THR A 17 -1.00 -8.05 -2.89
CA THR A 17 -0.79 -9.32 -3.58
C THR A 17 -0.91 -10.49 -2.59
N SER A 18 -0.85 -11.72 -3.09
CA SER A 18 -0.81 -12.91 -2.21
C SER A 18 0.42 -12.92 -1.30
N HIS A 19 1.55 -12.36 -1.74
CA HIS A 19 2.76 -12.24 -0.91
C HIS A 19 2.55 -11.23 0.22
N CYS A 20 1.69 -10.22 0.02
CA CYS A 20 1.36 -9.27 1.08
C CYS A 20 0.64 -9.90 2.26
N ILE A 21 0.02 -11.07 2.08
CA ILE A 21 -0.73 -11.75 3.14
C ILE A 21 0.21 -12.37 4.18
N VAL A 22 1.41 -12.80 3.77
CA VAL A 22 2.39 -13.44 4.66
C VAL A 22 3.44 -12.47 5.21
N GLU A 23 3.44 -11.21 4.76
CA GLU A 23 4.27 -10.13 5.27
C GLU A 23 3.49 -9.23 6.26
N ALA A 24 4.17 -8.22 6.83
CA ALA A 24 3.49 -7.11 7.49
C ALA A 24 2.67 -6.29 6.47
N MET A 25 1.61 -5.62 6.95
CA MET A 25 0.74 -4.81 6.10
C MET A 25 1.55 -3.80 5.28
N HIS A 26 1.34 -3.85 3.97
CA HIS A 26 1.92 -2.90 3.03
C HIS A 26 1.04 -2.70 1.82
N VAL A 27 1.25 -1.58 1.15
CA VAL A 27 0.49 -1.14 0.00
C VAL A 27 1.39 -1.12 -1.21
N HIS A 28 0.90 -1.67 -2.31
CA HIS A 28 1.46 -1.47 -3.64
C HIS A 28 0.71 -0.36 -4.37
N ALA A 29 1.44 0.48 -5.10
CA ALA A 29 0.85 1.48 -5.99
C ALA A 29 1.35 1.27 -7.42
N SER A 30 0.44 0.96 -8.34
CA SER A 30 0.73 0.74 -9.77
C SER A 30 -0.32 1.39 -10.65
N ASP A 31 0.09 1.69 -11.88
CA ASP A 31 -0.82 2.18 -12.91
C ASP A 31 -1.70 1.03 -13.46
N ARG A 32 -2.27 1.22 -14.65
CA ARG A 32 -3.26 0.31 -15.26
C ARG A 32 -2.78 -1.14 -15.38
N HIS A 33 -1.48 -1.42 -15.29
CA HIS A 33 -0.96 -2.76 -15.49
C HIS A 33 -0.94 -3.64 -14.23
N LEU A 34 -1.14 -3.10 -13.01
CA LEU A 34 -1.13 -3.86 -11.74
C LEU A 34 0.02 -4.90 -11.67
N THR A 35 1.19 -4.54 -12.20
CA THR A 35 2.39 -5.40 -12.19
C THR A 35 3.27 -5.04 -11.01
N GLU A 36 3.93 -6.02 -10.39
CA GLU A 36 4.90 -5.71 -9.32
C GLU A 36 6.07 -4.86 -9.84
N SER A 37 6.52 -5.09 -11.08
CA SER A 37 7.58 -4.28 -11.69
C SER A 37 7.13 -2.82 -11.86
N GLY A 38 7.92 -1.90 -11.33
CA GLY A 38 7.66 -0.45 -11.37
C GLY A 38 6.69 0.06 -10.31
N SER A 39 6.11 -0.82 -9.48
CA SER A 39 5.19 -0.41 -8.41
C SER A 39 5.93 0.14 -7.20
N ALA A 40 5.32 1.09 -6.51
CA ALA A 40 5.81 1.48 -5.20
C ALA A 40 5.41 0.42 -4.16
N LYS A 41 6.29 0.14 -3.19
CA LYS A 41 6.01 -0.71 -2.02
C LYS A 41 6.16 0.12 -0.75
N LEU A 42 5.05 0.28 -0.01
CA LEU A 42 4.99 1.06 1.22
C LEU A 42 4.51 0.20 2.39
N PHE A 43 5.37 -0.08 3.37
CA PHE A 43 4.93 -0.70 4.62
C PHE A 43 4.15 0.29 5.47
N VAL A 44 3.05 -0.17 6.08
CA VAL A 44 2.14 0.67 6.87
C VAL A 44 2.33 0.38 8.36
N MET A 45 2.59 1.42 9.14
CA MET A 45 2.74 1.35 10.59
C MET A 45 1.39 1.50 11.30
N GLY A 46 1.32 1.12 12.57
CA GLY A 46 0.08 1.14 13.36
C GLY A 46 -0.51 2.53 13.63
N ASN A 47 0.21 3.61 13.26
CA ASN A 47 -0.23 4.99 13.34
C ASN A 47 -0.57 5.58 11.96
N GLY A 48 -0.60 4.77 10.90
CA GLY A 48 -0.86 5.18 9.52
C GLY A 48 0.36 5.75 8.78
N ASP A 49 1.48 5.98 9.45
CA ASP A 49 2.70 6.36 8.75
C ASP A 49 3.22 5.21 7.89
N THR A 50 4.00 5.55 6.86
CA THR A 50 4.51 4.57 5.92
C THR A 50 6.03 4.59 5.81
N ILE A 51 6.63 3.42 5.56
CA ILE A 51 8.03 3.25 5.18
C ILE A 51 8.06 2.88 3.69
N VAL A 52 8.66 3.75 2.87
CA VAL A 52 8.87 3.44 1.45
C VAL A 52 10.03 2.46 1.36
N LYS A 53 9.77 1.23 0.90
CA LYS A 53 10.83 0.28 0.56
C LYS A 53 11.22 0.41 -0.90
N GLU A 54 10.24 0.63 -1.76
CA GLU A 54 10.45 0.86 -3.19
C GLU A 54 9.56 2.02 -3.63
N GLN A 55 10.13 2.98 -4.34
CA GLN A 55 9.39 4.13 -4.87
C GLN A 55 8.71 3.80 -6.21
N GLY A 56 9.25 2.85 -6.96
CA GLY A 56 8.76 2.52 -8.30
C GLY A 56 8.85 3.72 -9.25
N VAL A 57 7.84 3.88 -10.09
CA VAL A 57 7.73 4.98 -11.08
C VAL A 57 7.17 6.28 -10.50
N LEU A 58 6.72 6.29 -9.24
CA LEU A 58 6.07 7.45 -8.64
C LEU A 58 7.08 8.58 -8.46
N THR A 59 6.67 9.80 -8.79
CA THR A 59 7.41 11.01 -8.42
C THR A 59 7.31 11.29 -6.92
N ASN A 60 8.20 12.12 -6.37
CA ASN A 60 8.16 12.51 -4.96
C ASN A 60 6.82 13.18 -4.57
N LYS A 61 6.20 13.92 -5.50
CA LYS A 61 4.91 14.57 -5.26
C LYS A 61 3.78 13.55 -5.15
N GLU A 62 3.72 12.59 -6.07
CA GLU A 62 2.70 11.53 -6.07
C GLU A 62 2.86 10.61 -4.87
N LEU A 63 4.11 10.26 -4.54
CA LEU A 63 4.44 9.48 -3.36
C LEU A 63 3.96 10.19 -2.09
N ARG A 64 4.15 11.51 -1.97
CA ARG A 64 3.63 12.27 -0.83
C ARG A 64 2.10 12.17 -0.71
N ILE A 65 1.38 12.38 -1.82
CA ILE A 65 -0.09 12.31 -1.83
C ILE A 65 -0.58 10.92 -1.45
N ILE A 66 0.05 9.86 -1.98
CA ILE A 66 -0.31 8.47 -1.65
C ILE A 66 -0.03 8.16 -0.18
N ARG A 67 1.09 8.65 0.37
CA ARG A 67 1.41 8.48 1.80
C ARG A 67 0.40 9.19 2.70
N GLU A 68 -0.02 10.40 2.34
CA GLU A 68 -1.06 11.15 3.06
C GLU A 68 -2.40 10.41 3.00
N PHE A 69 -2.80 9.93 1.81
CA PHE A 69 -4.01 9.12 1.65
C PHE A 69 -3.98 7.83 2.48
N ILE A 70 -2.87 7.09 2.48
CA ILE A 70 -2.73 5.89 3.32
C ILE A 70 -2.88 6.27 4.80
N LYS A 71 -2.24 7.35 5.24
CA LYS A 71 -2.31 7.79 6.64
C LYS A 71 -3.73 8.12 7.10
N ASP A 72 -4.54 8.70 6.22
CA ASP A 72 -5.93 9.03 6.54
C ASP A 72 -6.85 7.79 6.52
N ASN A 73 -6.46 6.71 5.82
CA ASN A 73 -7.34 5.58 5.54
C ASN A 73 -6.83 4.20 6.04
N TYR A 74 -5.67 4.16 6.71
CA TYR A 74 -4.96 2.91 7.02
C TYR A 74 -5.80 1.90 7.82
N GLN A 75 -6.72 2.35 8.67
CA GLN A 75 -7.58 1.47 9.48
C GLN A 75 -8.56 0.70 8.60
N GLU A 76 -9.24 1.36 7.66
CA GLU A 76 -10.14 0.71 6.70
C GLU A 76 -9.36 -0.23 5.78
N MET A 77 -8.21 0.24 5.28
CA MET A 77 -7.31 -0.58 4.47
C MET A 77 -6.86 -1.83 5.23
N PHE A 78 -6.52 -1.70 6.52
CA PHE A 78 -6.12 -2.81 7.37
C PHE A 78 -7.24 -3.82 7.54
N LEU A 79 -8.47 -3.38 7.81
CA LEU A 79 -9.63 -4.28 7.94
C LEU A 79 -9.76 -5.16 6.69
N LYS A 80 -9.75 -4.54 5.50
CA LYS A 80 -9.84 -5.26 4.23
C LYS A 80 -8.70 -6.23 3.97
N TRP A 81 -7.46 -5.86 4.31
CA TRP A 81 -6.31 -6.76 4.16
C TRP A 81 -6.33 -7.89 5.21
N SER A 82 -6.78 -7.60 6.43
CA SER A 82 -6.85 -8.57 7.55
C SER A 82 -7.90 -9.66 7.34
N GLU A 83 -8.86 -9.47 6.42
CA GLU A 83 -9.75 -10.55 5.96
C GLU A 83 -8.97 -11.72 5.35
N MET A 84 -7.76 -11.46 4.84
CA MET A 84 -6.93 -12.46 4.17
C MET A 84 -5.65 -12.80 4.95
N SER A 85 -5.24 -12.00 5.92
CA SER A 85 -3.98 -12.14 6.65
C SER A 85 -4.14 -12.19 8.17
N SER A 86 -3.34 -13.02 8.83
CA SER A 86 -3.18 -13.06 10.29
C SER A 86 -2.04 -12.18 10.82
N ASN A 87 -1.30 -11.49 9.94
CA ASN A 87 -0.22 -10.58 10.34
C ASN A 87 -0.76 -9.19 10.73
N GLY A 88 0.14 -8.28 11.10
CA GLY A 88 -0.21 -6.94 11.55
C GLY A 88 0.48 -5.82 10.77
N PHE A 89 0.32 -4.60 11.27
CA PHE A 89 1.10 -3.44 10.84
C PHE A 89 2.60 -3.68 10.99
N TYR A 90 3.39 -2.98 10.17
CA TYR A 90 4.84 -2.95 10.27
C TYR A 90 5.28 -2.31 11.60
N ARG A 91 6.21 -2.96 12.30
CA ARG A 91 6.66 -2.54 13.65
C ARG A 91 8.07 -1.95 13.67
N GLY A 92 8.67 -1.72 12.51
CA GLY A 92 10.08 -1.37 12.40
C GLY A 92 10.98 -2.61 12.48
N GLU A 93 12.08 -2.54 11.76
CA GLU A 93 13.30 -3.32 12.02
C GLU A 93 14.37 -2.32 12.45
#